data_AF-A0A946UF12-F1
#
_entry.id   AF-A0A946UF12-F1
#
_cell.length_a   1.000
_cell.length_b   1.000
_cell.length_c   1.000
_cell.angle_alpha   90.00
_cell.angle_beta   90.00
_cell.angle_gamma   90.00
#
_symmetry.space_group_name_H-M   'P 1'
#
loop_
_entity.id
_entity.type
_entity.pdbx_description
1 polymer ?
#
loop_
_entity_poly.entity_id
_entity_poly.type
_entity_poly.pdbx_seq_one_letter_code
_entity_poly.pdbx_strand_id
1 'polypeptide(L)'
;MSRRHTTHQRIHRLLEIRNRYDSESSREKLDLLRLMHDIKARSSLELRLLHTALCFVRAFPDSRAHYREAQSLLDSFATRVCKLPASAREELWDTGIAGSPLHYRFSYEVALWLSRRAARTVALDWDDMDDSNRLDELLEHMLLPAEQEYFDSGYVRTRDWIEMVSKNAGDSEFHWLMGQLQRAEFVSIWSQLYNAADVALAWDLGDSDWSVSKNRLPVRRFVARAGGMRKPPKKPRQEITRPLDDVRLLSRRLGGRLIDTAMASLAVRHRETYHFNFANPAEVWVADVGQGVSVAVLGLKQEYRFPLECTMGYLVLANGVPVGYGGSSLLFRQVNTGLNIFPEYRGSEAAFLWLQVMRVYHHLSGCTRFIANPYQFGGDNTEALKSGAFWFYYRLGYRPVLPKIRKLASREFARMRDNRKYRCDLRTLTRLVCCDMHLVLPGARPGELFEERWIETSSMLATEAIGAVGGTTRIDAAGKVAESVAKDIGLRSMVGWSKEERSGFLRVAPLVAAARPASWSAAEKRAMRELVRAKGGPIEAQYARLLGQHQRFLRELRASCRRAEIH
;
A
#
# COMPACT_ATOMS: atom_id res chain seq x y z
N MET A 1 12.91 46.52 -19.23
CA MET A 1 12.43 45.82 -20.45
C MET A 1 11.98 44.41 -20.08
N SER A 2 10.68 44.22 -19.88
CA SER A 2 10.08 42.96 -19.41
C SER A 2 10.05 41.95 -20.57
N ARG A 3 10.89 40.90 -20.51
CA ARG A 3 10.75 39.75 -21.41
C ARG A 3 9.41 39.09 -21.09
N ARG A 4 8.45 39.15 -22.01
CA ARG A 4 7.19 38.39 -21.93
C ARG A 4 7.56 36.90 -21.94
N HIS A 5 7.56 36.27 -20.77
CA HIS A 5 7.80 34.83 -20.66
C HIS A 5 6.63 34.07 -21.29
N THR A 6 6.91 33.07 -22.11
CA THR A 6 5.92 32.19 -22.75
C THR A 6 5.18 31.33 -21.71
N THR A 7 4.02 30.76 -22.05
CA THR A 7 3.29 29.80 -21.20
C THR A 7 4.19 28.69 -20.69
N HIS A 8 4.90 28.03 -21.61
CA HIS A 8 5.86 26.98 -21.30
C HIS A 8 6.92 27.43 -20.28
N GLN A 9 7.55 28.59 -20.47
CA GLN A 9 8.56 29.13 -19.56
C GLN A 9 8.01 29.37 -18.15
N ARG A 10 6.77 29.89 -18.04
CA ARG A 10 6.14 30.13 -16.74
C ARG A 10 5.80 28.83 -16.01
N ILE A 11 5.33 27.81 -16.71
CA ILE A 11 5.05 26.49 -16.14
C ILE A 11 6.35 25.84 -15.66
N HIS A 12 7.39 25.86 -16.50
CA HIS A 12 8.72 25.34 -16.15
C HIS A 12 9.28 26.05 -14.92
N ARG A 13 9.16 27.39 -14.88
CA ARG A 13 9.60 28.18 -13.74
C ARG A 13 8.87 27.79 -12.46
N LEU A 14 7.53 27.67 -12.50
CA LEU A 14 6.74 27.23 -11.35
C LEU A 14 7.19 25.85 -10.87
N LEU A 15 7.43 24.92 -11.79
CA LEU A 15 7.93 23.58 -11.48
C LEU A 15 9.31 23.63 -10.81
N GLU A 16 10.24 24.44 -11.30
CA GLU A 16 11.59 24.59 -10.75
C GLU A 16 11.62 25.16 -9.34
N ILE A 17 10.76 26.13 -9.03
CA ILE A 17 10.72 26.80 -7.73
C ILE A 17 9.72 26.18 -6.75
N ARG A 18 8.95 25.16 -7.15
CA ARG A 18 7.88 24.55 -6.33
C ARG A 18 8.32 24.15 -4.92
N ASN A 19 9.58 23.74 -4.76
CA ASN A 19 10.16 23.31 -3.49
C ASN A 19 11.12 24.34 -2.84
N ARG A 20 11.16 25.57 -3.35
CA ARG A 20 11.89 26.71 -2.76
C ARG A 20 10.93 27.57 -1.95
N TYR A 21 11.31 27.95 -0.73
CA TYR A 21 10.41 28.61 0.23
C TYR A 21 10.99 29.92 0.79
N ASP A 22 12.07 30.42 0.19
CA ASP A 22 12.53 31.78 0.46
C ASP A 22 11.49 32.82 0.01
N SER A 23 11.54 34.01 0.61
CA SER A 23 10.53 35.05 0.40
C SER A 23 10.42 35.55 -1.04
N GLU A 24 11.49 35.44 -1.83
CA GLU A 24 11.49 35.77 -3.26
C GLU A 24 10.72 34.70 -4.04
N SER A 25 11.14 33.44 -3.93
CA SER A 25 10.49 32.31 -4.59
C SER A 25 9.03 32.16 -4.18
N SER A 26 8.67 32.45 -2.93
CA SER A 26 7.28 32.39 -2.45
C SER A 26 6.40 33.46 -3.12
N ARG A 27 6.88 34.70 -3.23
CA ARG A 27 6.14 35.75 -3.96
C ARG A 27 5.99 35.39 -5.44
N GLU A 28 7.09 34.97 -6.07
CA GLU A 28 7.10 34.56 -7.48
C GLU A 28 6.13 33.41 -7.75
N LYS A 29 6.09 32.38 -6.88
CA LYS A 29 5.12 31.28 -7.00
C LYS A 29 3.69 31.78 -6.96
N LEU A 30 3.34 32.65 -6.01
CA LEU A 30 1.98 33.16 -5.88
C LEU A 30 1.55 33.97 -7.11
N ASP A 31 2.45 34.79 -7.64
CA ASP A 31 2.20 35.57 -8.86
C ASP A 31 2.05 34.65 -10.08
N LEU A 32 2.90 33.63 -10.21
CA LEU A 32 2.78 32.62 -11.27
C LEU A 32 1.44 31.88 -11.17
N LEU A 33 1.04 31.42 -9.98
CA LEU A 33 -0.25 30.73 -9.78
C LEU A 33 -1.43 31.60 -10.21
N ARG A 34 -1.45 32.88 -9.81
CA ARG A 34 -2.51 33.82 -10.23
C ARG A 34 -2.54 33.99 -11.75
N LEU A 35 -1.39 34.12 -12.38
CA LEU A 35 -1.29 34.19 -13.84
C LEU A 35 -1.74 32.91 -14.55
N MET A 36 -1.66 31.73 -13.90
CA MET A 36 -2.09 30.46 -14.52
C MET A 36 -3.61 30.35 -14.72
N HIS A 37 -4.43 31.16 -14.04
CA HIS A 37 -5.88 31.19 -14.27
C HIS A 37 -6.21 31.57 -15.71
N ASP A 38 -5.51 32.56 -16.26
CA ASP A 38 -5.77 33.09 -17.61
C ASP A 38 -4.97 32.39 -18.71
N ILE A 39 -4.01 31.55 -18.35
CA ILE A 39 -3.14 30.87 -19.31
C ILE A 39 -3.87 29.69 -19.96
N LYS A 40 -3.87 29.70 -21.30
CA LYS A 40 -4.29 28.57 -22.15
C LYS A 40 -3.08 27.68 -22.43
N ALA A 41 -3.01 26.52 -21.77
CA ALA A 41 -2.07 25.47 -22.17
C ALA A 41 -2.45 24.95 -23.56
N ARG A 42 -1.46 24.70 -24.41
CA ARG A 42 -1.66 24.31 -25.82
C ARG A 42 -1.24 22.88 -26.12
N SER A 43 -0.68 22.18 -25.13
CA SER A 43 -0.19 20.81 -25.28
C SER A 43 -0.45 19.96 -24.03
N SER A 44 -0.46 18.64 -24.22
CA SER A 44 -0.53 17.65 -23.13
C SER A 44 0.64 17.84 -22.14
N LEU A 45 1.85 18.11 -22.65
CA LEU A 45 3.07 18.24 -21.86
C LEU A 45 2.98 19.44 -20.91
N GLU A 46 2.53 20.60 -21.40
CA GLU A 46 2.32 21.78 -20.57
C GLU A 46 1.31 21.49 -19.44
N LEU A 47 0.19 20.82 -19.73
CA LEU A 47 -0.79 20.45 -18.70
C LEU A 47 -0.23 19.45 -17.69
N ARG A 48 0.53 18.43 -18.12
CA ARG A 48 1.17 17.48 -17.20
C ARG A 48 2.15 18.17 -16.26
N LEU A 49 3.02 19.04 -16.77
CA LEU A 49 3.99 19.78 -15.96
C LEU A 49 3.30 20.74 -14.99
N LEU A 50 2.27 21.46 -15.45
CA LEU A 50 1.47 22.33 -14.59
C LEU A 50 0.78 21.52 -13.50
N HIS A 51 0.13 20.42 -13.85
CA HIS A 51 -0.56 19.53 -12.91
C HIS A 51 0.40 19.05 -11.80
N THR A 52 1.56 18.52 -12.18
CA THR A 52 2.60 18.08 -11.23
C THR A 52 3.01 19.20 -10.27
N ALA A 53 3.24 20.42 -10.79
CA ALA A 53 3.60 21.55 -9.95
C ALA A 53 2.47 21.94 -8.98
N LEU A 54 1.23 21.97 -9.44
CA LEU A 54 0.05 22.32 -8.62
C LEU A 54 -0.23 21.28 -7.54
N CYS A 55 -0.12 19.98 -7.86
CA CYS A 55 -0.22 18.92 -6.86
C CYS A 55 0.79 19.12 -5.73
N PHE A 56 2.05 19.40 -6.09
CA PHE A 56 3.11 19.64 -5.11
C PHE A 56 2.82 20.87 -4.24
N VAL A 57 2.46 22.00 -4.85
CA VAL A 57 2.14 23.24 -4.11
C VAL A 57 0.92 23.05 -3.22
N ARG A 58 -0.11 22.31 -3.65
CA ARG A 58 -1.28 22.02 -2.81
C ARG A 58 -0.91 21.20 -1.57
N ALA A 59 -0.08 20.16 -1.72
CA ALA A 59 0.32 19.31 -0.61
C ALA A 59 1.28 20.03 0.36
N PHE A 60 2.21 20.83 -0.18
CA PHE A 60 3.24 21.55 0.56
C PHE A 60 3.23 23.07 0.28
N PRO A 61 2.18 23.79 0.68
CA PRO A 61 2.01 25.20 0.32
C PRO A 61 2.83 26.11 1.24
N ASP A 62 3.38 27.20 0.71
CA ASP A 62 4.07 28.24 1.50
C ASP A 62 3.13 28.98 2.43
N SER A 63 1.88 29.17 2.01
CA SER A 63 0.83 29.86 2.75
C SER A 63 -0.57 29.36 2.37
N ARG A 64 -1.59 29.81 3.10
CA ARG A 64 -3.00 29.49 2.76
C ARG A 64 -3.41 30.02 1.38
N ALA A 65 -2.80 31.12 0.92
CA ALA A 65 -3.06 31.67 -0.41
C ALA A 65 -2.56 30.72 -1.50
N HIS A 66 -1.32 30.23 -1.40
CA HIS A 66 -0.76 29.24 -2.33
C HIS A 66 -1.64 27.98 -2.43
N TYR A 67 -2.09 27.47 -1.28
CA TYR A 67 -3.01 26.33 -1.24
C TYR A 67 -4.31 26.61 -2.00
N ARG A 68 -4.94 27.77 -1.77
CA ARG A 68 -6.21 28.14 -2.42
C ARG A 68 -6.05 28.29 -3.93
N GLU A 69 -5.01 28.97 -4.38
CA GLU A 69 -4.75 29.14 -5.82
C GLU A 69 -4.47 27.79 -6.50
N ALA A 70 -3.60 26.97 -5.91
CA ALA A 70 -3.29 25.65 -6.47
C ALA A 70 -4.52 24.73 -6.50
N GLN A 71 -5.34 24.75 -5.44
CA GLN A 71 -6.59 24.00 -5.40
C GLN A 71 -7.57 24.48 -6.48
N SER A 72 -7.80 25.79 -6.60
CA SER A 72 -8.72 26.33 -7.60
C SER A 72 -8.28 26.01 -9.03
N LEU A 73 -6.98 26.05 -9.31
CA LEU A 73 -6.45 25.65 -10.61
C LEU A 73 -6.67 24.15 -10.87
N LEU A 74 -6.38 23.29 -9.88
CA LEU A 74 -6.64 21.84 -9.97
C LEU A 74 -8.11 21.52 -10.20
N ASP A 75 -9.02 22.27 -9.57
CA ASP A 75 -10.47 22.10 -9.75
C ASP A 75 -10.95 22.45 -11.18
N SER A 76 -10.15 23.20 -11.94
CA SER A 76 -10.46 23.54 -13.35
C SER A 76 -9.87 22.56 -14.39
N PHE A 77 -9.20 21.48 -13.96
CA PHE A 77 -8.42 20.64 -14.89
C PHE A 77 -9.27 19.94 -15.95
N ALA A 78 -10.42 19.38 -15.59
CA ALA A 78 -11.29 18.73 -16.57
C ALA A 78 -11.64 19.68 -17.73
N THR A 79 -12.01 20.92 -17.41
CA THR A 79 -12.28 21.97 -18.41
C THR A 79 -11.06 22.33 -19.24
N ARG A 80 -9.84 22.30 -18.66
CA ARG A 80 -8.60 22.56 -19.40
C ARG A 80 -8.27 21.43 -20.37
N VAL A 81 -8.48 20.18 -19.97
CA VAL A 81 -8.30 19.00 -20.82
C VAL A 81 -9.28 19.02 -21.98
N CYS A 82 -10.57 19.32 -21.74
CA CYS A 82 -11.59 19.42 -22.80
C CYS A 82 -11.27 20.45 -23.89
N LYS A 83 -10.47 21.48 -23.58
CA LYS A 83 -10.08 22.54 -24.53
C LYS A 83 -8.88 22.16 -25.41
N LEU A 84 -8.22 21.03 -25.15
CA LEU A 84 -7.15 20.53 -26.00
C LEU A 84 -7.70 19.87 -27.27
N PRO A 85 -6.94 19.90 -28.38
CA PRO A 85 -7.21 19.04 -29.55
C PRO A 85 -7.30 17.56 -29.16
N ALA A 86 -8.05 16.76 -29.91
CA ALA A 86 -8.26 15.32 -29.63
C ALA A 86 -6.94 14.55 -29.41
N SER A 87 -5.98 14.67 -30.32
CA SER A 87 -4.67 14.02 -30.21
C SER A 87 -3.91 14.40 -28.93
N ALA A 88 -4.00 15.65 -28.49
CA ALA A 88 -3.37 16.10 -27.26
C ALA A 88 -4.11 15.63 -26.00
N ARG A 89 -5.41 15.31 -26.10
CA ARG A 89 -6.18 14.67 -25.00
C ARG A 89 -5.82 13.19 -24.87
N GLU A 90 -5.61 12.49 -25.97
CA GLU A 90 -5.15 11.09 -26.00
C GLU A 90 -3.80 10.93 -25.28
N GLU A 91 -2.88 11.87 -25.46
CA GLU A 91 -1.59 11.88 -24.72
C GLU A 91 -1.74 12.07 -23.19
N LEU A 92 -2.94 12.38 -22.70
CA LEU A 92 -3.27 12.50 -21.27
C LEU A 92 -4.00 11.26 -20.72
N TRP A 93 -4.35 10.30 -21.57
CA TRP A 93 -4.89 9.03 -21.10
C TRP A 93 -3.90 8.40 -20.12
N ASP A 94 -4.43 7.68 -19.14
CA ASP A 94 -3.65 6.95 -18.14
C ASP A 94 -2.82 7.81 -17.18
N THR A 95 -2.99 9.13 -17.23
CA THR A 95 -2.27 10.05 -16.33
C THR A 95 -2.94 10.24 -14.97
N GLY A 96 -4.21 9.80 -14.85
CA GLY A 96 -5.03 10.02 -13.66
C GLY A 96 -5.51 11.47 -13.46
N ILE A 97 -5.26 12.35 -14.44
CA ILE A 97 -5.67 13.76 -14.41
C ILE A 97 -7.19 13.85 -14.61
N ALA A 98 -7.85 14.79 -13.93
CA ALA A 98 -9.27 15.08 -14.19
C ALA A 98 -9.50 15.45 -15.67
N GLY A 99 -10.48 14.81 -16.30
CA GLY A 99 -10.87 14.99 -17.69
C GLY A 99 -10.19 14.04 -18.68
N SER A 100 -9.32 13.13 -18.21
CA SER A 100 -8.74 12.06 -19.04
C SER A 100 -9.24 10.69 -18.58
N PRO A 101 -9.53 9.76 -19.51
CA PRO A 101 -9.84 8.38 -19.17
C PRO A 101 -8.58 7.63 -18.69
N LEU A 102 -8.84 6.46 -18.11
CA LEU A 102 -7.86 5.50 -17.63
C LEU A 102 -8.23 4.11 -18.16
N HIS A 103 -7.31 3.44 -18.83
CA HIS A 103 -7.49 2.13 -19.43
C HIS A 103 -6.62 1.12 -18.68
N TYR A 104 -7.25 0.15 -18.00
CA TYR A 104 -6.51 -0.78 -17.16
C TYR A 104 -7.26 -2.08 -16.87
N ARG A 105 -6.48 -3.15 -16.68
CA ARG A 105 -6.95 -4.47 -16.23
C ARG A 105 -6.82 -4.56 -14.72
N PHE A 106 -7.87 -4.18 -14.03
CA PHE A 106 -7.91 -4.13 -12.57
C PHE A 106 -8.11 -5.51 -11.96
N SER A 107 -7.58 -5.77 -10.75
CA SER A 107 -8.00 -6.96 -10.03
C SER A 107 -9.49 -6.92 -9.71
N TYR A 108 -10.09 -8.09 -9.48
CA TYR A 108 -11.47 -8.25 -9.04
C TYR A 108 -11.83 -7.35 -7.86
N GLU A 109 -10.92 -7.19 -6.88
CA GLU A 109 -11.17 -6.36 -5.71
C GLU A 109 -11.30 -4.88 -6.06
N VAL A 110 -10.47 -4.39 -6.98
CA VAL A 110 -10.53 -3.00 -7.46
C VAL A 110 -11.74 -2.83 -8.39
N ALA A 111 -12.01 -3.78 -9.27
CA ALA A 111 -13.20 -3.78 -10.14
C ALA A 111 -14.50 -3.78 -9.32
N LEU A 112 -14.59 -4.58 -8.26
CA LEU A 112 -15.74 -4.60 -7.35
C LEU A 112 -15.87 -3.30 -6.55
N TRP A 113 -14.75 -2.66 -6.23
CA TRP A 113 -14.78 -1.32 -5.63
C TRP A 113 -15.29 -0.28 -6.63
N LEU A 114 -14.80 -0.31 -7.88
CA LEU A 114 -15.24 0.57 -8.96
C LEU A 114 -16.72 0.40 -9.28
N SER A 115 -17.23 -0.83 -9.38
CA SER A 115 -18.66 -1.07 -9.63
C SER A 115 -19.54 -0.48 -8.52
N ARG A 116 -19.06 -0.44 -7.28
CA ARG A 116 -19.80 0.16 -6.15
C ARG A 116 -19.70 1.68 -6.08
N ARG A 117 -18.60 2.28 -6.56
CA ARG A 117 -18.29 3.71 -6.34
C ARG A 117 -18.26 4.58 -7.58
N ALA A 118 -18.16 3.96 -8.75
CA ALA A 118 -17.91 4.59 -10.04
C ALA A 118 -18.60 3.85 -11.21
N ALA A 119 -19.64 3.03 -10.96
CA ALA A 119 -20.31 2.22 -11.99
C ALA A 119 -20.68 2.98 -13.27
N ARG A 120 -21.15 4.23 -13.12
CA ARG A 120 -21.58 5.06 -14.26
C ARG A 120 -20.46 5.63 -15.11
N THR A 121 -19.22 5.52 -14.62
CA THR A 121 -18.03 6.08 -15.28
C THR A 121 -17.06 4.99 -15.71
N VAL A 122 -17.40 3.71 -15.52
CA VAL A 122 -16.54 2.57 -15.88
C VAL A 122 -17.31 1.68 -16.85
N ALA A 123 -16.63 1.30 -17.93
CA ALA A 123 -17.12 0.42 -18.98
C ALA A 123 -16.11 -0.69 -19.27
N LEU A 124 -16.58 -1.76 -19.92
CA LEU A 124 -15.70 -2.76 -20.53
C LEU A 124 -14.97 -2.10 -21.70
N ASP A 125 -13.65 -2.27 -21.74
CA ASP A 125 -12.82 -1.75 -22.82
C ASP A 125 -12.69 -2.80 -23.93
N TRP A 126 -13.72 -2.86 -24.78
CA TRP A 126 -13.77 -3.81 -25.89
C TRP A 126 -12.65 -3.61 -26.91
N ASP A 127 -12.10 -2.39 -27.03
CA ASP A 127 -11.02 -2.09 -27.96
C ASP A 127 -9.66 -2.64 -27.46
N ASP A 128 -9.52 -2.86 -26.14
CA ASP A 128 -8.36 -3.51 -25.50
C ASP A 128 -8.64 -5.00 -25.17
N MET A 129 -9.69 -5.58 -25.76
CA MET A 129 -10.04 -7.01 -25.66
C MET A 129 -10.19 -7.64 -27.06
N ASP A 130 -9.09 -7.65 -27.82
CA ASP A 130 -9.03 -8.25 -29.17
C ASP A 130 -9.47 -9.73 -29.21
N ASP A 131 -9.18 -10.48 -28.13
CA ASP A 131 -9.62 -11.86 -27.92
C ASP A 131 -10.46 -11.97 -26.64
N SER A 132 -11.74 -12.32 -26.79
CA SER A 132 -12.69 -12.46 -25.70
C SER A 132 -12.75 -13.85 -25.09
N ASN A 133 -11.95 -14.83 -25.55
CA ASN A 133 -11.98 -16.22 -25.07
C ASN A 133 -11.87 -16.32 -23.54
N ARG A 134 -11.00 -15.52 -22.91
CA ARG A 134 -10.84 -15.51 -21.45
C ARG A 134 -12.05 -14.93 -20.72
N LEU A 135 -12.76 -13.99 -21.35
CA LEU A 135 -14.02 -13.47 -20.83
C LEU A 135 -15.12 -14.51 -21.02
N ASP A 136 -15.12 -15.27 -22.12
CA ASP A 136 -16.06 -16.37 -22.36
C ASP A 136 -15.94 -17.44 -21.27
N GLU A 137 -14.72 -17.89 -20.94
CA GLU A 137 -14.47 -18.83 -19.84
C GLU A 137 -15.05 -18.33 -18.49
N LEU A 138 -14.99 -17.02 -18.23
CA LEU A 138 -15.62 -16.44 -17.04
C LEU A 138 -17.15 -16.46 -17.14
N LEU A 139 -17.70 -16.16 -18.31
CA LEU A 139 -19.16 -16.09 -18.54
C LEU A 139 -19.81 -17.47 -18.51
N GLU A 140 -19.12 -18.53 -18.94
CA GLU A 140 -19.62 -19.92 -18.88
C GLU A 140 -20.08 -20.31 -17.46
N HIS A 141 -19.45 -19.75 -16.43
CA HIS A 141 -19.83 -19.99 -15.03
C HIS A 141 -21.10 -19.27 -14.56
N MET A 142 -21.65 -18.38 -15.40
CA MET A 142 -22.85 -17.59 -15.11
C MET A 142 -23.97 -17.75 -16.15
N LEU A 143 -23.73 -18.48 -17.25
CA LEU A 143 -24.77 -18.85 -18.21
C LEU A 143 -25.87 -19.67 -17.53
N LEU A 144 -27.12 -19.34 -17.87
CA LEU A 144 -28.25 -20.22 -17.56
C LEU A 144 -28.26 -21.41 -18.54
N PRO A 145 -28.75 -22.59 -18.14
CA PRO A 145 -28.80 -23.76 -19.03
C PRO A 145 -29.50 -23.49 -20.37
N ALA A 146 -30.49 -22.59 -20.39
CA ALA A 146 -31.21 -22.21 -21.61
C ALA A 146 -30.40 -21.32 -22.57
N GLU A 147 -29.29 -20.74 -22.12
CA GLU A 147 -28.45 -19.82 -22.90
C GLU A 147 -27.24 -20.53 -23.53
N GLN A 148 -26.85 -21.70 -22.99
CA GLN A 148 -25.62 -22.42 -23.35
C GLN A 148 -25.54 -22.74 -24.85
N GLU A 149 -26.59 -23.33 -25.44
CA GLU A 149 -26.59 -23.69 -26.86
C GLU A 149 -26.39 -22.48 -27.78
N TYR A 150 -26.93 -21.31 -27.40
CA TYR A 150 -26.78 -20.09 -28.20
C TYR A 150 -25.38 -19.49 -28.01
N PHE A 151 -24.87 -19.45 -26.79
CA PHE A 151 -23.53 -18.92 -26.50
C PHE A 151 -22.43 -19.76 -27.18
N ASP A 152 -22.53 -21.08 -27.10
CA ASP A 152 -21.55 -22.03 -27.65
C ASP A 152 -21.69 -22.22 -29.17
N SER A 153 -22.71 -21.62 -29.80
CA SER A 153 -23.00 -21.82 -31.22
C SER A 153 -21.92 -21.27 -32.17
N GLY A 154 -21.04 -20.39 -31.69
CA GLY A 154 -20.11 -19.63 -32.51
C GLY A 154 -20.76 -18.53 -33.36
N TYR A 155 -22.07 -18.33 -33.27
CA TYR A 155 -22.80 -17.29 -34.02
C TYR A 155 -22.92 -15.95 -33.28
N VAL A 156 -22.76 -15.95 -31.96
CA VAL A 156 -22.84 -14.74 -31.13
C VAL A 156 -21.45 -14.41 -30.61
N ARG A 157 -21.05 -13.14 -30.70
CA ARG A 157 -19.82 -12.67 -30.05
C ARG A 157 -20.13 -12.35 -28.60
N THR A 158 -19.15 -12.50 -27.72
CA THR A 158 -19.23 -12.17 -26.28
C THR A 158 -19.85 -10.82 -26.02
N ARG A 159 -19.41 -9.79 -26.76
CA ARG A 159 -19.93 -8.43 -26.66
C ARG A 159 -21.42 -8.34 -26.96
N ASP A 160 -21.84 -8.96 -28.07
CA ASP A 160 -23.23 -8.93 -28.51
C ASP A 160 -24.13 -9.67 -27.50
N TRP A 161 -23.62 -10.77 -26.91
CA TRP A 161 -24.32 -11.50 -25.86
C TRP A 161 -24.46 -10.67 -24.58
N ILE A 162 -23.38 -10.05 -24.07
CA ILE A 162 -23.44 -9.18 -22.88
C ILE A 162 -24.40 -8.02 -23.11
N GLU A 163 -24.37 -7.38 -24.28
CA GLU A 163 -25.30 -6.30 -24.63
C GLU A 163 -26.76 -6.79 -24.56
N MET A 164 -27.04 -7.99 -25.08
CA MET A 164 -28.37 -8.60 -25.06
C MET A 164 -28.89 -8.84 -23.62
N VAL A 165 -28.07 -9.43 -22.75
CA VAL A 165 -28.49 -9.81 -21.39
C VAL A 165 -28.48 -8.63 -20.41
N SER A 166 -27.65 -7.62 -20.65
CA SER A 166 -27.55 -6.43 -19.79
C SER A 166 -28.46 -5.28 -20.22
N LYS A 167 -29.12 -5.36 -21.38
CA LYS A 167 -29.96 -4.30 -21.99
C LYS A 167 -30.94 -3.61 -21.03
N ASN A 168 -31.55 -4.38 -20.14
CA ASN A 168 -32.57 -3.87 -19.20
C ASN A 168 -32.04 -3.71 -17.75
N ALA A 169 -30.73 -3.86 -17.53
CA ALA A 169 -30.12 -3.83 -16.20
C ALA A 169 -29.96 -2.41 -15.62
N GLY A 170 -30.35 -1.36 -16.34
CA GLY A 170 -30.38 0.03 -15.87
C GLY A 170 -29.02 0.73 -15.68
N ASP A 171 -27.93 -0.03 -15.64
CA ASP A 171 -26.55 0.43 -15.50
C ASP A 171 -25.66 -0.09 -16.67
N SER A 172 -24.34 0.14 -16.62
CA SER A 172 -23.39 -0.30 -17.66
C SER A 172 -23.19 -1.83 -17.72
N GLU A 173 -22.74 -2.34 -18.86
CA GLU A 173 -22.34 -3.77 -19.05
C GLU A 173 -21.39 -4.24 -17.95
N PHE A 174 -20.41 -3.40 -17.61
CA PHE A 174 -19.48 -3.64 -16.51
C PHE A 174 -20.19 -3.79 -15.16
N HIS A 175 -21.13 -2.90 -14.84
CA HIS A 175 -21.87 -2.99 -13.58
C HIS A 175 -22.73 -4.26 -13.54
N TRP A 176 -23.37 -4.63 -14.66
CA TRP A 176 -24.12 -5.87 -14.78
C TRP A 176 -23.22 -7.10 -14.52
N LEU A 177 -22.05 -7.18 -15.19
CA LEU A 177 -21.09 -8.27 -15.01
C LEU A 177 -20.66 -8.38 -13.54
N MET A 178 -20.27 -7.26 -12.94
CA MET A 178 -19.87 -7.22 -11.54
C MET A 178 -21.03 -7.51 -10.58
N GLY A 179 -22.28 -7.34 -11.01
CA GLY A 179 -23.49 -7.74 -10.28
C GLY A 179 -23.62 -9.26 -10.13
N GLN A 180 -23.21 -10.01 -11.17
CA GLN A 180 -23.22 -11.48 -11.15
C GLN A 180 -22.17 -12.04 -10.19
N LEU A 181 -21.04 -11.33 -10.04
CA LEU A 181 -19.87 -11.79 -9.29
C LEU A 181 -19.87 -11.39 -7.80
N GLN A 182 -21.03 -11.27 -7.13
CA GLN A 182 -21.08 -10.73 -5.74
C GLN A 182 -21.45 -11.75 -4.66
N ARG A 183 -21.83 -12.98 -5.02
CA ARG A 183 -22.22 -14.02 -4.07
C ARG A 183 -21.08 -14.32 -3.09
N ALA A 184 -21.31 -14.04 -1.80
CA ALA A 184 -20.28 -14.02 -0.77
C ALA A 184 -19.56 -15.37 -0.61
N GLU A 185 -20.28 -16.47 -0.82
CA GLU A 185 -19.79 -17.84 -0.75
C GLU A 185 -18.77 -18.18 -1.87
N PHE A 186 -18.78 -17.44 -2.97
CA PHE A 186 -17.94 -17.67 -4.14
C PHE A 186 -16.93 -16.56 -4.41
N VAL A 187 -16.83 -15.54 -3.56
CA VAL A 187 -15.94 -14.37 -3.76
C VAL A 187 -14.49 -14.78 -4.04
N SER A 188 -13.96 -15.82 -3.36
CA SER A 188 -12.59 -16.29 -3.60
C SER A 188 -12.41 -16.92 -4.99
N ILE A 189 -13.45 -17.60 -5.48
CA ILE A 189 -13.46 -18.21 -6.82
C ILE A 189 -13.64 -17.12 -7.87
N TRP A 190 -14.58 -16.19 -7.66
CA TRP A 190 -14.78 -15.04 -8.55
C TRP A 190 -13.54 -14.16 -8.65
N SER A 191 -12.83 -13.92 -7.55
CA SER A 191 -11.56 -13.21 -7.59
C SER A 191 -10.55 -13.91 -8.51
N GLN A 192 -10.42 -15.23 -8.42
CA GLN A 192 -9.50 -15.99 -9.28
C GLN A 192 -9.92 -16.00 -10.75
N LEU A 193 -11.19 -16.32 -11.04
CA LEU A 193 -11.71 -16.39 -12.40
C LEU A 193 -11.69 -15.03 -13.11
N TYR A 194 -12.11 -13.97 -12.42
CA TYR A 194 -12.08 -12.61 -12.98
C TYR A 194 -10.64 -12.14 -13.24
N ASN A 195 -9.71 -12.41 -12.32
CA ASN A 195 -8.31 -12.04 -12.52
C ASN A 195 -7.66 -12.85 -13.65
N ALA A 196 -8.07 -14.12 -13.85
CA ALA A 196 -7.63 -14.93 -14.98
C ALA A 196 -8.23 -14.42 -16.31
N ALA A 197 -9.48 -13.93 -16.27
CA ALA A 197 -10.15 -13.34 -17.43
C ALA A 197 -9.47 -12.06 -17.93
N ASP A 198 -8.70 -11.38 -17.06
CA ASP A 198 -7.87 -10.22 -17.40
C ASP A 198 -8.69 -9.09 -18.08
N VAL A 199 -9.89 -8.84 -17.52
CA VAL A 199 -10.91 -7.95 -18.09
C VAL A 199 -10.39 -6.51 -18.22
N ALA A 200 -10.34 -6.00 -19.45
CA ALA A 200 -9.95 -4.61 -19.70
C ALA A 200 -11.10 -3.65 -19.38
N LEU A 201 -10.79 -2.59 -18.64
CA LEU A 201 -11.75 -1.56 -18.23
C LEU A 201 -11.29 -0.18 -18.67
N ALA A 202 -12.25 0.60 -19.16
CA ALA A 202 -12.10 2.02 -19.41
C ALA A 202 -12.83 2.81 -18.31
N TRP A 203 -12.10 3.64 -17.58
CA TRP A 203 -12.63 4.50 -16.52
C TRP A 203 -12.52 5.97 -16.92
N ASP A 204 -13.67 6.58 -17.23
CA ASP A 204 -13.75 8.03 -17.43
C ASP A 204 -13.67 8.76 -16.09
N LEU A 205 -12.55 9.42 -15.83
CA LEU A 205 -12.38 10.18 -14.59
C LEU A 205 -13.21 11.47 -14.58
N GLY A 206 -13.63 12.00 -15.73
CA GLY A 206 -14.38 13.24 -15.84
C GLY A 206 -13.85 14.33 -14.89
N ASP A 207 -14.74 14.99 -14.16
CA ASP A 207 -14.37 15.96 -13.12
C ASP A 207 -14.37 15.38 -11.69
N SER A 208 -14.18 14.05 -11.58
CA SER A 208 -14.34 13.27 -10.35
C SER A 208 -13.32 13.57 -9.26
N ASP A 209 -13.75 13.43 -8.01
CA ASP A 209 -12.89 13.46 -6.81
C ASP A 209 -11.91 12.28 -6.74
N TRP A 210 -12.10 11.24 -7.57
CA TRP A 210 -11.18 10.10 -7.65
C TRP A 210 -9.87 10.42 -8.37
N SER A 211 -9.88 11.41 -9.28
CA SER A 211 -8.72 11.85 -10.04
C SER A 211 -7.57 12.32 -9.14
N VAL A 212 -6.33 12.25 -9.63
CA VAL A 212 -5.17 12.83 -8.94
C VAL A 212 -5.37 14.32 -8.65
N SER A 213 -6.02 15.02 -9.58
CA SER A 213 -6.32 16.45 -9.49
C SER A 213 -7.11 16.78 -8.22
N LYS A 214 -8.04 15.93 -7.80
CA LYS A 214 -8.99 16.23 -6.71
C LYS A 214 -8.91 15.32 -5.49
N ASN A 215 -8.29 14.15 -5.60
CA ASN A 215 -8.24 13.17 -4.52
C ASN A 215 -7.55 13.72 -3.26
N ARG A 216 -8.36 13.97 -2.22
CA ARG A 216 -7.92 14.48 -0.92
C ARG A 216 -8.94 14.19 0.17
N LEU A 217 -8.45 14.19 1.41
CA LEU A 217 -9.28 14.18 2.61
C LEU A 217 -9.35 15.58 3.24
N PRO A 218 -10.47 15.93 3.88
CA PRO A 218 -10.55 17.16 4.68
C PRO A 218 -9.60 17.06 5.88
N VAL A 219 -8.92 18.17 6.19
CA VAL A 219 -8.02 18.27 7.35
C VAL A 219 -8.58 19.16 8.43
N ARG A 220 -8.38 18.78 9.69
CA ARG A 220 -8.67 19.61 10.86
C ARG A 220 -7.68 20.77 11.00
N ARG A 221 -6.39 20.49 10.78
CA ARG A 221 -5.32 21.46 10.90
C ARG A 221 -4.53 21.53 9.60
N PHE A 222 -4.58 22.71 8.99
CA PHE A 222 -3.75 23.05 7.84
C PHE A 222 -2.38 23.57 8.32
N VAL A 223 -1.30 23.12 7.67
CA VAL A 223 0.05 23.61 7.97
C VAL A 223 0.77 24.02 6.69
N ALA A 224 1.11 25.30 6.63
CA ALA A 224 1.95 25.86 5.58
C ALA A 224 3.45 25.60 5.85
N ARG A 225 4.26 25.59 4.80
CA ARG A 225 5.72 25.43 4.81
C ARG A 225 6.44 26.77 4.80
N ALA A 226 5.98 27.72 5.61
CA ALA A 226 6.57 29.07 5.68
C ALA A 226 8.06 29.07 6.05
N GLY A 227 8.51 28.08 6.83
CA GLY A 227 9.93 27.86 7.18
C GLY A 227 10.68 26.92 6.23
N GLY A 228 10.08 26.53 5.10
CA GLY A 228 10.62 25.57 4.14
C GLY A 228 10.36 24.10 4.45
N MET A 229 10.87 23.22 3.58
CA MET A 229 10.82 21.77 3.78
C MET A 229 11.65 21.36 4.99
N ARG A 230 11.17 20.35 5.72
CA ARG A 230 11.87 19.87 6.90
C ARG A 230 13.11 19.10 6.49
N LYS A 231 14.18 19.33 7.24
CA LYS A 231 15.38 18.52 7.17
C LYS A 231 15.14 17.18 7.86
N PRO A 232 15.83 16.11 7.45
CA PRO A 232 15.83 14.85 8.19
C PRO A 232 16.19 15.10 9.67
N PRO A 233 15.43 14.55 10.64
CA PRO A 233 15.76 14.57 12.06
C PRO A 233 17.20 14.10 12.31
N LYS A 234 17.94 14.83 13.14
CA LYS A 234 19.35 14.53 13.47
C LYS A 234 19.54 13.19 14.18
N LYS A 235 18.51 12.74 14.91
CA LYS A 235 18.52 11.50 15.70
C LYS A 235 17.33 10.61 15.32
N PRO A 236 17.37 9.95 14.14
CA PRO A 236 16.26 9.13 13.63
C PRO A 236 15.66 8.15 14.64
N ARG A 237 16.52 7.43 15.37
CA ARG A 237 16.08 6.43 16.36
C ARG A 237 15.30 7.05 17.52
N GLN A 238 15.71 8.22 17.99
CA GLN A 238 15.01 8.92 19.09
C GLN A 238 13.67 9.47 18.62
N GLU A 239 13.59 9.93 17.37
CA GLU A 239 12.33 10.38 16.76
C GLU A 239 11.32 9.24 16.66
N ILE A 240 11.75 8.05 16.21
CA ILE A 240 10.87 6.88 16.07
C ILE A 240 10.36 6.40 17.43
N THR A 241 11.17 6.47 18.49
CA THR A 241 10.77 6.05 19.84
C THR A 241 9.96 7.11 20.59
N ARG A 242 9.78 8.30 20.03
CA ARG A 242 9.03 9.37 20.69
C ARG A 242 7.53 8.98 20.75
N PRO A 243 6.89 9.05 21.92
CA PRO A 243 5.45 8.75 22.04
C PRO A 243 4.60 9.59 21.08
N LEU A 244 3.51 9.01 20.56
CA LEU A 244 2.51 9.70 19.74
C LEU A 244 1.25 9.89 20.58
N ASP A 245 0.78 11.13 20.68
CA ASP A 245 -0.35 11.49 21.54
C ASP A 245 -1.70 11.44 20.79
N ASP A 246 -1.70 11.65 19.47
CA ASP A 246 -2.92 11.62 18.63
C ASP A 246 -2.89 10.44 17.65
N VAL A 247 -3.23 9.25 18.15
CA VAL A 247 -3.47 8.05 17.35
C VAL A 247 -4.89 7.55 17.61
N ARG A 248 -5.72 7.53 16.57
CA ARG A 248 -7.14 7.20 16.68
C ARG A 248 -7.52 6.06 15.76
N LEU A 249 -8.23 5.07 16.31
CA LEU A 249 -8.99 4.12 15.52
C LEU A 249 -10.25 4.81 14.99
N LEU A 250 -10.47 4.77 13.68
CA LEU A 250 -11.65 5.35 13.05
C LEU A 250 -12.87 4.44 13.18
N SER A 251 -14.06 5.04 13.12
CA SER A 251 -15.30 4.28 12.94
C SER A 251 -15.33 3.61 11.57
N ARG A 252 -16.09 2.51 11.43
CA ARG A 252 -16.22 1.76 10.16
C ARG A 252 -16.52 2.65 8.94
N ARG A 253 -17.41 3.64 9.11
CA ARG A 253 -17.78 4.59 8.06
C ARG A 253 -16.61 5.48 7.65
N LEU A 254 -15.87 6.04 8.62
CA LEU A 254 -14.73 6.90 8.33
C LEU A 254 -13.54 6.10 7.79
N GLY A 255 -13.32 4.89 8.30
CA GLY A 255 -12.33 3.95 7.78
C GLY A 255 -12.61 3.58 6.32
N GLY A 256 -13.88 3.28 5.99
CA GLY A 256 -14.32 3.04 4.60
C GLY A 256 -14.00 4.21 3.67
N ARG A 257 -14.31 5.45 4.07
CA ARG A 257 -13.97 6.64 3.27
C ARG A 257 -12.47 6.81 3.03
N LEU A 258 -11.65 6.51 4.04
CA LEU A 258 -10.20 6.59 3.91
C LEU A 258 -9.67 5.50 2.97
N ILE A 259 -10.22 4.28 3.06
CA ILE A 259 -9.93 3.19 2.12
C ILE A 259 -10.25 3.63 0.70
N ASP A 260 -11.40 4.27 0.46
CA ASP A 260 -11.76 4.75 -0.88
C ASP A 260 -10.75 5.75 -1.44
N THR A 261 -10.31 6.71 -0.61
CA THR A 261 -9.23 7.65 -0.97
C THR A 261 -7.93 6.90 -1.29
N ALA A 262 -7.56 5.89 -0.49
CA ALA A 262 -6.36 5.09 -0.70
C ALA A 262 -6.44 4.28 -2.00
N MET A 263 -7.54 3.56 -2.23
CA MET A 263 -7.83 2.79 -3.44
C MET A 263 -7.77 3.69 -4.66
N ALA A 264 -8.51 4.81 -4.68
CA ALA A 264 -8.48 5.77 -5.77
C ALA A 264 -7.07 6.31 -6.03
N SER A 265 -6.28 6.60 -4.99
CA SER A 265 -4.93 7.15 -5.15
C SER A 265 -3.96 6.21 -5.87
N LEU A 266 -4.20 4.90 -5.81
CA LEU A 266 -3.40 3.89 -6.49
C LEU A 266 -4.02 3.53 -7.85
N ALA A 267 -5.34 3.31 -7.91
CA ALA A 267 -6.04 2.85 -9.10
C ALA A 267 -5.84 3.81 -10.28
N VAL A 268 -5.97 5.12 -10.07
CA VAL A 268 -5.73 6.15 -11.11
C VAL A 268 -4.27 6.29 -11.54
N ARG A 269 -3.38 5.44 -11.03
CA ARG A 269 -1.96 5.34 -11.37
C ARG A 269 -1.57 3.92 -11.78
N HIS A 270 -2.54 3.07 -12.14
CA HIS A 270 -2.33 1.67 -12.52
C HIS A 270 -1.62 0.88 -11.43
N ARG A 271 -2.00 1.13 -10.18
CA ARG A 271 -1.42 0.48 -9.01
C ARG A 271 -2.53 -0.08 -8.16
N GLU A 272 -2.18 -1.15 -7.48
CA GLU A 272 -2.98 -1.79 -6.47
C GLU A 272 -2.04 -2.45 -5.47
N THR A 273 -2.55 -2.72 -4.27
CA THR A 273 -1.78 -3.45 -3.27
C THR A 273 -2.71 -4.35 -2.48
N TYR A 274 -2.21 -5.53 -2.13
CA TYR A 274 -2.90 -6.47 -1.24
C TYR A 274 -3.51 -5.79 -0.01
N HIS A 275 -2.75 -4.87 0.59
CA HIS A 275 -3.13 -4.13 1.78
C HIS A 275 -4.40 -3.28 1.62
N PHE A 276 -4.61 -2.68 0.46
CA PHE A 276 -5.78 -1.82 0.22
C PHE A 276 -6.95 -2.62 -0.35
N ASN A 277 -6.68 -3.58 -1.23
CA ASN A 277 -7.67 -4.48 -1.81
C ASN A 277 -8.44 -5.25 -0.72
N PHE A 278 -7.74 -5.67 0.34
CA PHE A 278 -8.31 -6.43 1.46
C PHE A 278 -8.40 -5.65 2.78
N ALA A 279 -8.36 -4.32 2.72
CA ALA A 279 -8.43 -3.48 3.91
C ALA A 279 -9.73 -3.68 4.70
N ASN A 280 -9.61 -3.74 6.02
CA ASN A 280 -10.74 -3.80 6.94
C ASN A 280 -11.23 -2.38 7.26
N PRO A 281 -12.47 -1.99 6.87
CA PRO A 281 -12.99 -0.66 7.21
C PRO A 281 -13.14 -0.44 8.71
N ALA A 282 -13.20 -1.50 9.53
CA ALA A 282 -13.26 -1.42 10.99
C ALA A 282 -11.87 -1.32 11.66
N GLU A 283 -10.78 -1.46 10.90
CA GLU A 283 -9.41 -1.34 11.42
C GLU A 283 -8.59 -0.34 10.61
N VAL A 284 -8.98 0.94 10.71
CA VAL A 284 -8.23 2.05 10.12
C VAL A 284 -7.80 3.00 11.22
N TRP A 285 -6.49 3.06 11.46
CA TRP A 285 -5.86 3.98 12.40
C TRP A 285 -5.42 5.24 11.67
N VAL A 286 -5.57 6.40 12.29
CA VAL A 286 -4.99 7.66 11.83
C VAL A 286 -4.16 8.26 12.96
N ALA A 287 -2.89 8.50 12.67
CA ALA A 287 -1.99 9.24 13.53
C ALA A 287 -1.77 10.66 12.98
N ASP A 288 -2.11 11.69 13.76
CA ASP A 288 -1.64 13.05 13.48
C ASP A 288 -0.21 13.16 14.03
N VAL A 289 0.76 13.18 13.12
CA VAL A 289 2.19 13.26 13.48
C VAL A 289 2.66 14.71 13.56
N GLY A 290 1.71 15.64 13.60
CA GLY A 290 1.89 17.08 13.58
C GLY A 290 2.25 17.58 12.20
N GLN A 291 2.46 18.90 12.14
CA GLN A 291 3.11 19.51 10.98
C GLN A 291 2.33 19.36 9.65
N GLY A 292 1.01 19.13 9.75
CA GLY A 292 0.12 18.92 8.60
C GLY A 292 0.37 17.59 7.91
N VAL A 293 0.95 16.62 8.61
CA VAL A 293 1.13 15.25 8.12
C VAL A 293 0.29 14.32 8.98
N SER A 294 -0.42 13.40 8.33
CA SER A 294 -1.08 12.29 9.00
C SER A 294 -0.67 10.99 8.33
N VAL A 295 -0.56 9.92 9.12
CA VAL A 295 -0.30 8.57 8.61
C VAL A 295 -1.51 7.72 8.96
N ALA A 296 -2.16 7.20 7.94
CA ALA A 296 -3.21 6.21 8.10
C ALA A 296 -2.60 4.82 8.02
N VAL A 297 -2.99 3.91 8.92
CA VAL A 297 -2.58 2.50 8.91
C VAL A 297 -3.84 1.63 8.83
N LEU A 298 -3.86 0.70 7.89
CA LEU A 298 -5.02 -0.10 7.51
C LEU A 298 -4.73 -1.58 7.79
N GLY A 299 -5.48 -2.18 8.71
CA GLY A 299 -5.46 -3.62 8.96
C GLY A 299 -6.22 -4.39 7.89
N LEU A 300 -5.99 -5.69 7.81
CA LEU A 300 -6.67 -6.57 6.86
C LEU A 300 -7.96 -7.14 7.44
N LYS A 301 -8.93 -7.40 6.55
CA LYS A 301 -10.09 -8.24 6.86
C LYS A 301 -9.61 -9.63 7.28
N GLN A 302 -10.29 -10.23 8.25
CA GLN A 302 -9.85 -11.42 8.98
C GLN A 302 -9.52 -12.60 8.06
N GLU A 303 -10.32 -12.81 7.04
CA GLU A 303 -10.22 -13.89 6.08
C GLU A 303 -9.00 -13.79 5.15
N TYR A 304 -8.38 -12.61 5.04
CA TYR A 304 -7.17 -12.34 4.24
C TYR A 304 -5.90 -12.16 5.09
N ARG A 305 -5.97 -12.42 6.40
CA ARG A 305 -4.78 -12.33 7.26
C ARG A 305 -3.86 -13.52 7.05
N PHE A 306 -2.57 -13.25 6.86
CA PHE A 306 -1.52 -14.26 6.88
C PHE A 306 -1.45 -14.92 8.26
N PRO A 307 -1.18 -16.23 8.41
CA PRO A 307 -1.24 -16.87 9.72
C PRO A 307 -0.23 -16.33 10.76
N LEU A 308 1.03 -16.12 10.38
CA LEU A 308 2.09 -15.74 11.32
C LEU A 308 2.34 -14.23 11.39
N GLU A 309 2.49 -13.58 10.25
CA GLU A 309 2.73 -12.13 10.19
C GLU A 309 1.41 -11.35 10.32
N CYS A 310 1.52 -10.09 10.72
CA CYS A 310 0.44 -9.11 10.66
C CYS A 310 0.78 -8.10 9.56
N THR A 311 0.03 -8.18 8.47
CA THR A 311 0.26 -7.33 7.31
C THR A 311 -0.67 -6.14 7.37
N MET A 312 -0.13 -4.92 7.28
CA MET A 312 -0.90 -3.68 7.35
C MET A 312 -0.46 -2.70 6.26
N GLY A 313 -1.41 -2.04 5.61
CA GLY A 313 -1.14 -0.97 4.67
C GLY A 313 -0.95 0.37 5.37
N TYR A 314 -0.34 1.32 4.70
CA TYR A 314 -0.36 2.70 5.17
C TYR A 314 -0.46 3.72 4.03
N LEU A 315 -1.10 4.84 4.33
CA LEU A 315 -1.21 6.01 3.46
C LEU A 315 -0.66 7.24 4.19
N VAL A 316 0.27 7.93 3.56
CA VAL A 316 0.85 9.18 4.06
C VAL A 316 0.11 10.35 3.45
N LEU A 317 -0.45 11.21 4.31
CA LEU A 317 -1.25 12.37 3.92
C LEU A 317 -0.51 13.65 4.30
N ALA A 318 -0.30 14.56 3.34
CA ALA A 318 0.19 15.91 3.62
C ALA A 318 -0.94 16.91 3.33
N ASN A 319 -1.39 17.63 4.37
CA ASN A 319 -2.57 18.50 4.31
C ASN A 319 -3.79 17.79 3.69
N GLY A 320 -3.94 16.48 3.97
CA GLY A 320 -5.05 15.66 3.48
C GLY A 320 -4.85 15.09 2.07
N VAL A 321 -3.76 15.44 1.39
CA VAL A 321 -3.43 14.91 0.06
C VAL A 321 -2.63 13.61 0.22
N PRO A 322 -3.02 12.50 -0.44
CA PRO A 322 -2.20 11.29 -0.49
C PRO A 322 -0.86 11.57 -1.18
N VAL A 323 0.25 11.51 -0.44
CA VAL A 323 1.59 11.80 -0.98
C VAL A 323 2.49 10.58 -1.03
N GLY A 324 2.18 9.55 -0.25
CA GLY A 324 2.93 8.30 -0.24
C GLY A 324 2.10 7.16 0.32
N TYR A 325 2.58 5.94 0.10
CA TYR A 325 1.89 4.72 0.50
C TYR A 325 2.90 3.58 0.70
N GLY A 326 2.44 2.49 1.30
CA GLY A 326 3.20 1.26 1.34
C GLY A 326 2.51 0.17 2.16
N GLY A 327 3.24 -0.92 2.32
CA GLY A 327 2.86 -2.06 3.14
C GLY A 327 3.87 -2.31 4.24
N SER A 328 3.43 -3.02 5.28
CA SER A 328 4.27 -3.48 6.36
C SER A 328 3.92 -4.90 6.75
N SER A 329 4.93 -5.75 6.87
CA SER A 329 4.84 -7.08 7.47
C SER A 329 5.39 -7.03 8.89
N LEU A 330 4.49 -6.94 9.87
CA LEU A 330 4.83 -6.98 11.29
C LEU A 330 5.01 -8.44 11.73
N LEU A 331 6.14 -8.74 12.35
CA LEU A 331 6.46 -10.07 12.83
C LEU A 331 7.24 -9.96 14.14
N PHE A 332 6.73 -10.51 15.24
CA PHE A 332 7.32 -10.34 16.57
C PHE A 332 7.66 -8.86 16.88
N ARG A 333 8.95 -8.53 17.09
CA ARG A 333 9.43 -7.16 17.39
C ARG A 333 10.12 -6.50 16.20
N GLN A 334 9.83 -6.96 14.99
CA GLN A 334 10.35 -6.40 13.75
C GLN A 334 9.24 -6.07 12.75
N VAL A 335 9.58 -5.24 11.78
CA VAL A 335 8.70 -4.93 10.66
C VAL A 335 9.53 -4.85 9.38
N ASN A 336 9.10 -5.56 8.34
CA ASN A 336 9.61 -5.38 6.98
C ASN A 336 8.72 -4.37 6.26
N THR A 337 9.30 -3.28 5.78
CA THR A 337 8.54 -2.20 5.15
C THR A 337 9.43 -1.26 4.33
N GLY A 338 8.85 -0.59 3.34
CA GLY A 338 9.50 0.45 2.53
C GLY A 338 8.54 1.58 2.19
N LEU A 339 9.05 2.70 1.67
CA LEU A 339 8.29 3.92 1.36
C LEU A 339 8.18 4.18 -0.13
N ASN A 340 6.94 4.29 -0.63
CA ASN A 340 6.66 4.83 -1.94
C ASN A 340 6.11 6.25 -1.83
N ILE A 341 6.72 7.19 -2.57
CA ILE A 341 6.22 8.56 -2.75
C ILE A 341 5.73 8.69 -4.19
N PHE A 342 4.50 9.18 -4.38
CA PHE A 342 3.99 9.37 -5.74
C PHE A 342 4.86 10.38 -6.51
N PRO A 343 5.01 10.22 -7.84
CA PRO A 343 5.93 11.02 -8.65
C PRO A 343 5.81 12.52 -8.43
N GLU A 344 4.57 13.02 -8.31
CA GLU A 344 4.28 14.45 -8.18
C GLU A 344 4.84 15.05 -6.88
N TYR A 345 5.06 14.23 -5.85
CA TYR A 345 5.55 14.66 -4.54
C TYR A 345 7.01 14.30 -4.29
N ARG A 346 7.72 13.75 -5.29
CA ARG A 346 9.18 13.54 -5.22
C ARG A 346 9.89 14.89 -5.07
N GLY A 347 10.96 14.90 -4.26
CA GLY A 347 11.63 16.15 -3.85
C GLY A 347 10.98 16.86 -2.65
N SER A 348 9.99 16.21 -2.02
CA SER A 348 9.45 16.62 -0.71
C SER A 348 10.30 16.12 0.47
N GLU A 349 9.77 16.26 1.68
CA GLU A 349 10.39 15.88 2.95
C GLU A 349 10.34 14.35 3.25
N ALA A 350 10.65 13.51 2.25
CA ALA A 350 10.51 12.05 2.31
C ALA A 350 11.17 11.39 3.53
N ALA A 351 12.34 11.87 3.95
CA ALA A 351 13.02 11.37 5.15
C ALA A 351 12.20 11.62 6.42
N PHE A 352 11.59 12.79 6.56
CA PHE A 352 10.71 13.10 7.69
C PHE A 352 9.46 12.21 7.64
N LEU A 353 8.81 12.10 6.47
CA LEU A 353 7.63 11.25 6.28
C LEU A 353 7.93 9.79 6.67
N TRP A 354 9.07 9.25 6.23
CA TRP A 354 9.44 7.87 6.52
C TRP A 354 9.63 7.61 8.02
N LEU A 355 10.29 8.53 8.74
CA LEU A 355 10.46 8.39 10.18
C LEU A 355 9.13 8.41 10.92
N GLN A 356 8.16 9.22 10.47
CA GLN A 356 6.84 9.24 11.09
C GLN A 356 6.05 7.96 10.81
N VAL A 357 6.15 7.37 9.61
CA VAL A 357 5.57 6.04 9.34
C VAL A 357 6.14 5.00 10.31
N MET A 358 7.46 4.96 10.47
CA MET A 358 8.09 4.04 11.42
C MET A 358 7.69 4.32 12.88
N ARG A 359 7.54 5.59 13.27
CA ARG A 359 7.06 5.98 14.61
C ARG A 359 5.64 5.47 14.87
N VAL A 360 4.74 5.52 13.88
CA VAL A 360 3.38 4.98 14.01
C VAL A 360 3.41 3.46 14.18
N TYR A 361 4.19 2.74 13.37
CA TYR A 361 4.32 1.29 13.54
C TYR A 361 4.94 0.90 14.87
N HIS A 362 5.95 1.62 15.33
CA HIS A 362 6.53 1.45 16.66
C HIS A 362 5.48 1.64 17.76
N HIS A 363 4.64 2.68 17.66
CA HIS A 363 3.56 2.95 18.61
C HIS A 363 2.49 1.85 18.60
N LEU A 364 2.04 1.42 17.43
CA LEU A 364 0.96 0.43 17.29
C LEU A 364 1.40 -0.98 17.72
N SER A 365 2.61 -1.40 17.37
CA SER A 365 3.06 -2.79 17.58
C SER A 365 4.09 -2.97 18.68
N GLY A 366 4.80 -1.91 19.07
CA GLY A 366 5.97 -1.99 19.94
C GLY A 366 7.22 -2.56 19.25
N CYS A 367 7.25 -2.65 17.91
CA CYS A 367 8.40 -3.15 17.16
C CYS A 367 9.66 -2.32 17.42
N THR A 368 10.82 -2.97 17.45
CA THR A 368 12.12 -2.31 17.75
C THR A 368 13.15 -2.51 16.64
N ARG A 369 12.73 -3.06 15.52
CA ARG A 369 13.58 -3.31 14.34
C ARG A 369 12.79 -3.06 13.07
N PHE A 370 13.36 -2.27 12.17
CA PHE A 370 12.83 -2.06 10.82
C PHE A 370 13.80 -2.69 9.83
N ILE A 371 13.25 -3.44 8.89
CA ILE A 371 13.98 -4.20 7.87
C ILE A 371 13.64 -3.55 6.52
N ALA A 372 14.68 -3.31 5.72
CA ALA A 372 14.55 -2.96 4.32
C ALA A 372 15.26 -4.04 3.51
N ASN A 373 14.53 -4.67 2.58
CA ASN A 373 15.05 -5.73 1.72
C ASN A 373 15.78 -5.13 0.50
N PRO A 374 16.73 -5.86 -0.12
CA PRO A 374 17.47 -5.46 -1.31
C PRO A 374 16.66 -4.77 -2.38
N TYR A 375 15.47 -5.30 -2.70
CA TYR A 375 14.56 -4.74 -3.70
C TYR A 375 14.24 -3.27 -3.45
N GLN A 376 14.08 -2.85 -2.19
CA GLN A 376 13.75 -1.46 -1.80
C GLN A 376 14.86 -0.45 -2.12
N PHE A 377 16.09 -0.91 -2.35
CA PHE A 377 17.22 -0.04 -2.62
C PHE A 377 18.10 -0.49 -3.79
N GLY A 378 17.59 -1.37 -4.66
CA GLY A 378 18.17 -1.64 -5.97
C GLY A 378 18.74 -3.04 -6.20
N GLY A 379 18.38 -4.04 -5.39
CA GLY A 379 18.77 -5.45 -5.60
C GLY A 379 18.44 -5.95 -7.00
N ASP A 380 17.16 -5.85 -7.39
CA ASP A 380 16.65 -6.22 -8.73
C ASP A 380 15.97 -5.04 -9.44
N ASN A 381 16.20 -3.82 -8.94
CA ASN A 381 15.60 -2.60 -9.46
C ASN A 381 16.68 -1.57 -9.83
N THR A 382 17.03 -1.54 -11.10
CA THR A 382 18.06 -0.65 -11.65
C THR A 382 17.72 0.83 -11.47
N GLU A 383 16.44 1.21 -11.45
CA GLU A 383 16.00 2.59 -11.16
C GLU A 383 16.28 2.94 -9.70
N ALA A 384 15.92 2.06 -8.76
CA ALA A 384 16.19 2.25 -7.34
C ALA A 384 17.69 2.27 -7.02
N LEU A 385 18.49 1.48 -7.74
CA LEU A 385 19.95 1.46 -7.61
C LEU A 385 20.56 2.84 -7.95
N LYS A 386 20.05 3.50 -9.00
CA LYS A 386 20.53 4.82 -9.45
C LYS A 386 19.93 5.98 -8.64
N SER A 387 18.81 5.78 -7.95
CA SER A 387 18.11 6.85 -7.20
C SER A 387 18.80 7.27 -5.90
N GLY A 388 19.81 6.51 -5.45
CA GLY A 388 20.49 6.74 -4.18
C GLY A 388 19.73 6.19 -2.96
N ALA A 389 18.74 5.32 -3.17
CA ALA A 389 17.92 4.70 -2.12
C ALA A 389 18.76 4.02 -1.02
N PHE A 390 19.84 3.30 -1.37
CA PHE A 390 20.74 2.69 -0.38
C PHE A 390 21.26 3.75 0.62
N TRP A 391 21.72 4.89 0.11
CA TRP A 391 22.24 5.98 0.93
C TRP A 391 21.15 6.76 1.65
N PHE A 392 19.91 6.75 1.16
CA PHE A 392 18.75 7.26 1.89
C PHE A 392 18.56 6.46 3.18
N TYR A 393 18.43 5.13 3.11
CA TYR A 393 18.30 4.26 4.28
C TYR A 393 19.54 4.35 5.20
N TYR A 394 20.74 4.32 4.63
CA TYR A 394 21.99 4.40 5.40
C TYR A 394 22.06 5.67 6.27
N ARG A 395 21.67 6.83 5.72
CA ARG A 395 21.65 8.12 6.45
C ARG A 395 20.63 8.14 7.59
N LEU A 396 19.55 7.38 7.48
CA LEU A 396 18.54 7.23 8.54
C LEU A 396 18.98 6.26 9.65
N GLY A 397 20.13 5.62 9.50
CA GLY A 397 20.73 4.76 10.53
C GLY A 397 20.55 3.26 10.29
N TYR A 398 20.01 2.87 9.13
CA TYR A 398 19.99 1.47 8.69
C TYR A 398 21.41 0.99 8.38
N ARG A 399 21.70 -0.27 8.67
CA ARG A 399 23.01 -0.87 8.37
C ARG A 399 22.85 -2.24 7.71
N PRO A 400 23.69 -2.58 6.71
CA PRO A 400 23.67 -3.91 6.09
C PRO A 400 23.89 -5.00 7.14
N VAL A 401 23.18 -6.13 7.02
CA VAL A 401 23.28 -7.24 7.97
C VAL A 401 24.61 -7.97 7.87
N LEU A 402 25.16 -8.11 6.65
CA LEU A 402 26.42 -8.81 6.41
C LEU A 402 27.63 -7.95 6.83
N PRO A 403 28.55 -8.46 7.67
CA PRO A 403 29.71 -7.70 8.14
C PRO A 403 30.61 -7.16 7.02
N LYS A 404 30.84 -7.95 5.96
CA LYS A 404 31.65 -7.53 4.80
C LYS A 404 31.04 -6.32 4.09
N ILE A 405 29.72 -6.33 3.87
CA ILE A 405 28.99 -5.26 3.22
C ILE A 405 28.90 -4.03 4.12
N ARG A 406 28.73 -4.22 5.43
CA ARG A 406 28.76 -3.12 6.40
C ARG A 406 30.10 -2.38 6.40
N LYS A 407 31.23 -3.10 6.33
CA LYS A 407 32.58 -2.51 6.19
C LYS A 407 32.71 -1.72 4.89
N LEU A 408 32.24 -2.27 3.76
CA LEU A 408 32.24 -1.58 2.47
C LEU A 408 31.42 -0.28 2.53
N ALA A 409 30.18 -0.35 3.01
CA ALA A 409 29.30 0.80 3.14
C ALA A 409 29.91 1.91 4.01
N SER A 410 30.59 1.56 5.10
CA SER A 410 31.27 2.52 5.97
C SER A 410 32.42 3.24 5.26
N ARG A 411 33.22 2.52 4.46
CA ARG A 411 34.33 3.11 3.69
C ARG A 411 33.83 4.08 2.63
N GLU A 412 32.80 3.66 1.88
CA GLU A 412 32.20 4.51 0.84
C GLU A 412 31.52 5.73 1.43
N PHE A 413 30.83 5.60 2.57
CA PHE A 413 30.24 6.74 3.25
C PHE A 413 31.27 7.75 3.77
N ALA A 414 32.43 7.28 4.24
CA ALA A 414 33.54 8.17 4.64
C ALA A 414 34.05 8.99 3.44
N ARG A 415 34.27 8.34 2.29
CA ARG A 415 34.66 9.02 1.04
C ARG A 415 33.64 10.07 0.60
N MET A 416 32.34 9.75 0.68
CA MET A 416 31.26 10.69 0.37
C MET A 416 31.22 11.90 1.32
N ARG A 417 31.59 11.70 2.59
CA ARG A 417 31.64 12.77 3.59
C ARG A 417 32.83 13.69 3.34
N ASP A 418 33.98 13.12 3.00
CA ASP A 418 35.23 13.85 2.83
C ASP A 418 35.27 14.58 1.47
N ASN A 419 34.63 14.02 0.43
CA ASN A 419 34.50 14.64 -0.88
C ASN A 419 33.04 14.69 -1.37
N ARG A 420 32.42 15.88 -1.36
CA ARG A 420 31.04 16.09 -1.83
C ARG A 420 30.83 15.78 -3.32
N LYS A 421 31.89 15.81 -4.14
CA LYS A 421 31.85 15.45 -5.57
C LYS A 421 31.94 13.94 -5.78
N TYR A 422 32.37 13.16 -4.78
CA TYR A 422 32.46 11.71 -4.89
C TYR A 422 31.08 11.08 -5.16
N ARG A 423 31.05 10.12 -6.07
CA ARG A 423 29.88 9.29 -6.36
C ARG A 423 30.33 7.84 -6.33
N CYS A 424 29.59 7.03 -5.58
CA CYS A 424 29.79 5.59 -5.55
C CYS A 424 29.49 5.04 -6.95
N ASP A 425 30.44 4.30 -7.53
CA ASP A 425 30.24 3.69 -8.85
C ASP A 425 29.18 2.58 -8.79
N LEU A 426 28.64 2.25 -9.97
CA LEU A 426 27.55 1.28 -10.10
C LEU A 426 27.94 -0.11 -9.61
N ARG A 427 29.18 -0.54 -9.90
CA ARG A 427 29.70 -1.86 -9.48
C ARG A 427 29.71 -1.99 -7.97
N THR A 428 30.10 -0.93 -7.27
CA THR A 428 30.13 -0.86 -5.82
C THR A 428 28.72 -0.79 -5.26
N LEU A 429 27.81 -0.04 -5.88
CA LEU A 429 26.39 -0.03 -5.51
C LEU A 429 25.77 -1.43 -5.64
N THR A 430 25.99 -2.16 -6.73
CA THR A 430 25.50 -3.54 -6.91
C THR A 430 25.97 -4.47 -5.79
N ARG A 431 27.21 -4.30 -5.32
CA ARG A 431 27.72 -5.08 -4.18
C ARG A 431 27.09 -4.67 -2.85
N LEU A 432 26.74 -3.40 -2.69
CA LEU A 432 26.12 -2.89 -1.47
C LEU A 432 24.69 -3.40 -1.29
N VAL A 433 23.98 -3.69 -2.39
CA VAL A 433 22.56 -4.04 -2.36
C VAL A 433 22.28 -5.55 -2.20
N CYS A 434 23.27 -6.37 -1.87
CA CYS A 434 23.12 -7.84 -1.85
C CYS A 434 22.53 -8.45 -0.56
N CYS A 435 22.14 -7.62 0.43
CA CYS A 435 21.57 -8.10 1.69
C CYS A 435 20.71 -7.04 2.35
N ASP A 436 19.86 -7.46 3.27
CA ASP A 436 18.98 -6.58 4.03
C ASP A 436 19.75 -5.50 4.80
N MET A 437 19.08 -4.37 5.00
CA MET A 437 19.51 -3.35 5.93
C MET A 437 18.56 -3.28 7.12
N HIS A 438 19.11 -3.28 8.33
CA HIS A 438 18.35 -3.18 9.57
C HIS A 438 18.53 -1.81 10.24
N LEU A 439 17.44 -1.17 10.63
CA LEU A 439 17.43 -0.10 11.62
C LEU A 439 16.98 -0.67 12.97
N VAL A 440 17.89 -0.64 13.94
CA VAL A 440 17.65 -1.19 15.29
C VAL A 440 17.43 -0.05 16.26
N LEU A 441 16.28 -0.04 16.93
CA LEU A 441 15.94 0.95 17.94
C LEU A 441 16.62 0.65 19.30
N PRO A 442 16.80 1.66 20.16
CA PRO A 442 17.23 1.45 21.54
C PRO A 442 16.35 0.42 22.26
N GLY A 443 16.97 -0.45 23.06
CA GLY A 443 16.27 -1.50 23.81
C GLY A 443 16.00 -2.80 23.04
N ALA A 444 16.25 -2.85 21.72
CA ALA A 444 16.11 -4.09 20.94
C ALA A 444 17.15 -5.14 21.39
N ARG A 445 16.71 -6.38 21.59
CA ARG A 445 17.61 -7.50 21.94
C ARG A 445 17.98 -8.31 20.70
N PRO A 446 19.21 -8.84 20.58
CA PRO A 446 19.58 -9.73 19.47
C PRO A 446 18.68 -10.97 19.35
N GLY A 447 18.19 -11.47 20.50
CA GLY A 447 17.26 -12.60 20.57
C GLY A 447 15.86 -12.33 20.01
N GLU A 448 15.55 -11.09 19.63
CA GLU A 448 14.22 -10.70 19.12
C GLU A 448 14.12 -10.75 17.59
N LEU A 449 15.23 -10.99 16.89
CA LEU A 449 15.25 -11.15 15.43
C LEU A 449 14.67 -12.52 15.03
N PHE A 450 13.74 -12.49 14.10
CA PHE A 450 13.24 -13.65 13.37
C PHE A 450 13.62 -13.47 11.89
N GLU A 451 14.45 -14.36 11.34
CA GLU A 451 14.88 -14.23 9.95
C GLU A 451 13.69 -14.46 9.01
N GLU A 452 13.56 -13.65 7.95
CA GLU A 452 12.41 -13.73 7.03
C GLU A 452 12.30 -15.12 6.36
N ARG A 453 13.44 -15.73 6.00
CA ARG A 453 13.49 -17.11 5.47
C ARG A 453 12.83 -18.16 6.38
N TRP A 454 12.75 -17.92 7.70
CA TRP A 454 12.10 -18.84 8.62
C TRP A 454 10.56 -18.81 8.55
N ILE A 455 9.97 -17.87 7.82
CA ILE A 455 8.53 -17.90 7.50
C ILE A 455 8.23 -19.13 6.64
N GLU A 456 9.04 -19.40 5.61
CA GLU A 456 8.92 -20.58 4.76
C GLU A 456 9.15 -21.86 5.57
N THR A 457 10.21 -21.90 6.38
CA THR A 457 10.50 -23.04 7.27
C THR A 457 9.36 -23.29 8.27
N SER A 458 8.75 -22.24 8.81
CA SER A 458 7.60 -22.39 9.72
C SER A 458 6.38 -22.97 9.02
N SER A 459 6.13 -22.56 7.77
CA SER A 459 5.04 -23.10 6.94
C SER A 459 5.27 -24.57 6.55
N MET A 460 6.52 -24.95 6.28
CA MET A 460 6.92 -26.35 6.10
C MET A 460 6.65 -27.19 7.36
N LEU A 461 7.10 -26.73 8.52
CA LEU A 461 6.85 -27.40 9.81
C LEU A 461 5.35 -27.53 10.13
N ALA A 462 4.56 -26.51 9.80
CA ALA A 462 3.10 -26.56 9.88
C ALA A 462 2.52 -27.64 8.94
N THR A 463 3.07 -27.76 7.73
CA THR A 463 2.65 -28.76 6.74
C THR A 463 2.96 -30.18 7.22
N GLU A 464 4.14 -30.41 7.77
CA GLU A 464 4.53 -31.68 8.41
C GLU A 464 3.61 -32.02 9.58
N ALA A 465 3.30 -31.06 10.45
CA ALA A 465 2.38 -31.28 11.57
C ALA A 465 0.98 -31.70 11.11
N ILE A 466 0.46 -31.08 10.04
CA ILE A 466 -0.83 -31.46 9.45
C ILE A 466 -0.72 -32.85 8.79
N GLY A 467 0.38 -33.15 8.11
CA GLY A 467 0.60 -34.45 7.46
C GLY A 467 0.71 -35.61 8.45
N ALA A 468 1.31 -35.38 9.62
CA ALA A 468 1.60 -36.41 10.61
C ALA A 468 0.36 -36.96 11.34
N VAL A 469 -0.72 -36.17 11.44
CA VAL A 469 -1.94 -36.59 12.17
C VAL A 469 -2.92 -37.41 11.31
N GLY A 470 -2.74 -37.42 9.99
CA GLY A 470 -3.67 -38.04 9.05
C GLY A 470 -5.08 -37.41 9.06
N GLY A 471 -5.98 -37.93 8.23
CA GLY A 471 -7.38 -37.47 8.18
C GLY A 471 -8.07 -37.82 6.88
N THR A 472 -9.39 -37.69 6.85
CA THR A 472 -10.19 -37.93 5.63
C THR A 472 -10.02 -36.80 4.62
N THR A 473 -9.72 -35.58 5.09
CA THR A 473 -9.44 -34.40 4.27
C THR A 473 -8.33 -33.56 4.90
N ARG A 474 -7.76 -32.63 4.12
CA ARG A 474 -6.80 -31.63 4.64
C ARG A 474 -7.39 -30.77 5.76
N ILE A 475 -8.69 -30.47 5.70
CA ILE A 475 -9.39 -29.67 6.71
C ILE A 475 -9.54 -30.45 8.01
N ASP A 476 -9.90 -31.74 7.92
CA ASP A 476 -9.97 -32.65 9.08
C ASP A 476 -8.60 -32.75 9.79
N ALA A 477 -7.53 -32.97 9.04
CA ALA A 477 -6.17 -33.02 9.58
C ALA A 477 -5.75 -31.71 10.29
N ALA A 478 -6.05 -30.55 9.68
CA ALA A 478 -5.79 -29.26 10.33
C ALA A 478 -6.62 -29.07 11.62
N GLY A 479 -7.87 -29.56 11.63
CA GLY A 479 -8.73 -29.60 12.81
C GLY A 479 -8.11 -30.39 13.96
N LYS A 480 -7.60 -31.59 13.69
CA LYS A 480 -6.93 -32.44 14.69
C LYS A 480 -5.67 -31.78 15.26
N VAL A 481 -4.87 -31.12 14.42
CA VAL A 481 -3.73 -30.32 14.90
C VAL A 481 -4.21 -29.19 15.82
N ALA A 482 -5.28 -28.49 15.46
CA ALA A 482 -5.84 -27.43 16.30
C ALA A 482 -6.37 -27.95 17.63
N GLU A 483 -7.01 -29.11 17.68
CA GLU A 483 -7.45 -29.76 18.92
C GLU A 483 -6.27 -30.13 19.83
N SER A 484 -5.21 -30.71 19.25
CA SER A 484 -3.98 -31.04 19.97
C SER A 484 -3.32 -29.77 20.56
N VAL A 485 -3.20 -28.72 19.75
CA VAL A 485 -2.66 -27.43 20.21
C VAL A 485 -3.55 -26.80 21.28
N ALA A 486 -4.87 -26.89 21.15
CA ALA A 486 -5.80 -26.38 22.15
C ALA A 486 -5.57 -27.07 23.51
N LYS A 487 -5.37 -28.39 23.53
CA LYS A 487 -5.00 -29.15 24.73
C LYS A 487 -3.66 -28.67 25.30
N ASP A 488 -2.63 -28.55 24.46
CA ASP A 488 -1.29 -28.16 24.89
C ASP A 488 -1.24 -26.76 25.51
N ILE A 489 -1.98 -25.79 24.95
CA ILE A 489 -2.10 -24.43 25.48
C ILE A 489 -3.18 -24.29 26.56
N GLY A 490 -3.87 -25.37 26.93
CA GLY A 490 -4.93 -25.36 27.94
C GLY A 490 -6.18 -24.57 27.56
N LEU A 491 -6.52 -24.47 26.27
CA LEU A 491 -7.75 -23.90 25.76
C LEU A 491 -8.88 -24.94 25.87
N ARG A 492 -9.67 -24.86 26.94
CA ARG A 492 -10.71 -25.85 27.26
C ARG A 492 -12.03 -25.65 26.49
N SER A 493 -12.31 -24.43 26.03
CA SER A 493 -13.57 -24.10 25.36
C SER A 493 -13.42 -22.87 24.46
N MET A 494 -14.14 -22.89 23.33
CA MET A 494 -14.30 -21.78 22.40
C MET A 494 -15.77 -21.30 22.32
N VAL A 495 -16.61 -21.66 23.31
CA VAL A 495 -18.05 -21.37 23.32
C VAL A 495 -18.37 -19.86 23.22
N GLY A 496 -17.47 -18.99 23.67
CA GLY A 496 -17.61 -17.52 23.54
C GLY A 496 -16.80 -16.89 22.39
N TRP A 497 -16.23 -17.70 21.49
CA TRP A 497 -15.41 -17.20 20.37
C TRP A 497 -16.26 -17.00 19.12
N SER A 498 -16.03 -15.91 18.39
CA SER A 498 -16.65 -15.67 17.09
C SER A 498 -16.20 -16.69 16.03
N LYS A 499 -16.90 -16.73 14.88
CA LYS A 499 -16.51 -17.58 13.74
C LYS A 499 -15.10 -17.22 13.26
N GLU A 500 -14.78 -15.93 13.21
CA GLU A 500 -13.50 -15.39 12.77
C GLU A 500 -12.39 -15.72 13.77
N GLU A 501 -12.65 -15.63 15.08
CA GLU A 501 -11.71 -16.04 16.14
C GLU A 501 -11.36 -17.54 16.03
N ARG A 502 -12.37 -18.39 15.82
CA ARG A 502 -12.15 -19.84 15.63
C ARG A 502 -11.38 -20.14 14.34
N SER A 503 -11.73 -19.46 13.24
CA SER A 503 -11.02 -19.61 11.97
C SER A 503 -9.57 -19.12 12.07
N GLY A 504 -9.33 -18.00 12.75
CA GLY A 504 -8.00 -17.47 13.03
C GLY A 504 -7.14 -18.46 13.82
N PHE A 505 -7.71 -19.09 14.86
CA PHE A 505 -7.00 -20.14 15.59
C PHE A 505 -6.68 -21.35 14.73
N LEU A 506 -7.64 -21.85 13.94
CA LEU A 506 -7.41 -22.98 13.04
C LEU A 506 -6.24 -22.72 12.07
N ARG A 507 -6.11 -21.48 11.56
CA ARG A 507 -5.01 -21.09 10.66
C ARG A 507 -3.65 -21.00 11.35
N VAL A 508 -3.62 -20.59 12.62
CA VAL A 508 -2.37 -20.37 13.38
C VAL A 508 -1.91 -21.61 14.14
N ALA A 509 -2.83 -22.51 14.52
CA ALA A 509 -2.51 -23.68 15.33
C ALA A 509 -1.38 -24.55 14.76
N PRO A 510 -1.33 -24.86 13.44
CA PRO A 510 -0.21 -25.61 12.87
C PRO A 510 1.17 -24.95 13.09
N LEU A 511 1.26 -23.62 13.06
CA LEU A 511 2.49 -22.89 13.34
C LEU A 511 2.84 -22.92 14.84
N VAL A 512 1.82 -22.91 15.71
CA VAL A 512 2.00 -23.03 17.16
C VAL A 512 2.47 -24.45 17.53
N ALA A 513 1.97 -25.48 16.84
CA ALA A 513 2.41 -26.86 17.02
C ALA A 513 3.93 -27.02 16.81
N ALA A 514 4.49 -26.32 15.82
CA ALA A 514 5.94 -26.30 15.56
C ALA A 514 6.77 -25.78 16.75
N ALA A 515 6.17 -24.98 17.64
CA ALA A 515 6.81 -24.46 18.85
C ALA A 515 6.60 -25.35 20.10
N ARG A 516 5.96 -26.52 19.96
CA ARG A 516 5.79 -27.57 20.98
C ARG A 516 5.33 -27.02 22.35
N PRO A 517 4.12 -26.44 22.45
CA PRO A 517 3.70 -25.66 23.61
C PRO A 517 3.36 -26.47 24.87
N ALA A 518 3.31 -27.80 24.80
CA ALA A 518 2.96 -28.68 25.93
C ALA A 518 3.76 -28.39 27.21
N SER A 519 5.06 -28.10 27.10
CA SER A 519 5.99 -27.87 28.21
C SER A 519 5.96 -26.44 28.79
N TRP A 520 5.17 -25.53 28.20
CA TRP A 520 5.19 -24.13 28.60
C TRP A 520 4.54 -23.91 29.97
N SER A 521 4.95 -22.84 30.65
CA SER A 521 4.35 -22.42 31.90
C SER A 521 2.88 -22.01 31.72
N ALA A 522 2.11 -22.00 32.82
CA ALA A 522 0.72 -21.56 32.80
C ALA A 522 0.55 -20.11 32.29
N ALA A 523 1.52 -19.24 32.57
CA ALA A 523 1.52 -17.85 32.10
C ALA A 523 1.76 -17.75 30.58
N GLU A 524 2.72 -18.49 30.04
CA GLU A 524 3.00 -18.53 28.59
C GLU A 524 1.82 -19.13 27.83
N LYS A 525 1.23 -20.21 28.33
CA LYS A 525 0.01 -20.80 27.74
C LYS A 525 -1.15 -19.82 27.75
N ARG A 526 -1.31 -19.02 28.81
CA ARG A 526 -2.33 -17.95 28.88
C ARG A 526 -2.10 -16.89 27.82
N ALA A 527 -0.87 -16.39 27.71
CA ALA A 527 -0.51 -15.40 26.69
C ALA A 527 -0.72 -15.95 25.26
N MET A 528 -0.45 -17.24 25.02
CA MET A 528 -0.70 -17.87 23.73
C MET A 528 -2.21 -17.92 23.39
N ARG A 529 -3.08 -18.23 24.36
CA ARG A 529 -4.54 -18.22 24.16
C ARG A 529 -5.05 -16.83 23.78
N GLU A 530 -4.54 -15.79 24.43
CA GLU A 530 -4.87 -14.40 24.09
C GLU A 530 -4.38 -14.04 22.68
N LEU A 531 -3.17 -14.46 22.33
CA LEU A 531 -2.56 -14.23 21.01
C LEU A 531 -3.37 -14.90 19.89
N VAL A 532 -3.67 -16.20 20.00
CA VAL A 532 -4.40 -16.90 18.91
C VAL A 532 -5.83 -16.41 18.75
N ARG A 533 -6.48 -15.99 19.85
CA ARG A 533 -7.80 -15.37 19.80
C ARG A 533 -7.73 -14.02 19.08
N ALA A 534 -6.73 -13.20 19.40
CA ALA A 534 -6.54 -11.88 18.79
C ALA A 534 -6.33 -11.97 17.26
N LYS A 535 -5.81 -13.08 16.73
CA LYS A 535 -5.62 -13.24 15.28
C LYS A 535 -6.92 -13.13 14.48
N GLY A 536 -7.99 -13.73 14.99
CA GLY A 536 -9.32 -13.64 14.37
C GLY A 536 -10.19 -12.52 14.93
N GLY A 537 -9.69 -11.75 15.91
CA GLY A 537 -10.37 -10.59 16.48
C GLY A 537 -10.53 -9.43 15.48
N PRO A 538 -11.30 -8.39 15.82
CA PRO A 538 -11.58 -7.29 14.90
C PRO A 538 -10.35 -6.41 14.59
N ILE A 539 -9.33 -6.43 15.45
CA ILE A 539 -8.14 -5.56 15.35
C ILE A 539 -6.86 -6.42 15.36
N GLU A 540 -6.23 -6.58 14.21
CA GLU A 540 -4.98 -7.33 14.06
C GLU A 540 -3.77 -6.65 14.71
N ALA A 541 -3.77 -5.32 14.85
CA ALA A 541 -2.72 -4.61 15.57
C ALA A 541 -2.55 -5.11 17.03
N GLN A 542 -3.63 -5.61 17.65
CA GLN A 542 -3.56 -6.28 18.95
C GLN A 542 -2.78 -7.60 18.87
N TYR A 543 -3.03 -8.41 17.83
CA TYR A 543 -2.26 -9.63 17.57
C TYR A 543 -0.77 -9.31 17.38
N ALA A 544 -0.42 -8.29 16.59
CA ALA A 544 0.97 -7.88 16.39
C ALA A 544 1.67 -7.52 17.71
N ARG A 545 0.99 -6.79 18.60
CA ARG A 545 1.53 -6.42 19.92
C ARG A 545 1.74 -7.65 20.82
N LEU A 546 0.74 -8.54 20.89
CA LEU A 546 0.84 -9.78 21.67
C LEU A 546 1.94 -10.71 21.13
N LEU A 547 2.05 -10.84 19.81
CA LEU A 547 3.12 -11.59 19.15
C LEU A 547 4.50 -11.05 19.51
N GLY A 548 4.69 -9.73 19.47
CA GLY A 548 5.93 -9.08 19.89
C GLY A 548 6.29 -9.26 21.37
N GLN A 549 5.31 -9.55 22.23
CA GLN A 549 5.51 -9.79 23.67
C GLN A 549 5.77 -11.27 23.99
N HIS A 550 5.34 -12.21 23.14
CA HIS A 550 5.38 -13.64 23.41
C HIS A 550 6.76 -14.29 23.16
N GLN A 551 7.74 -13.99 24.02
CA GLN A 551 9.14 -14.40 23.88
C GLN A 551 9.37 -15.92 23.81
N ARG A 552 8.54 -16.72 24.48
CA ARG A 552 8.65 -18.20 24.47
C ARG A 552 8.39 -18.77 23.09
N PHE A 553 7.26 -18.38 22.49
CA PHE A 553 6.89 -18.72 21.11
C PHE A 553 7.98 -18.33 20.11
N LEU A 554 8.49 -17.10 20.19
CA LEU A 554 9.62 -16.66 19.35
C LEU A 554 10.82 -17.60 19.48
N ARG A 555 11.25 -17.90 20.71
CA ARG A 555 12.44 -18.72 20.97
C ARG A 555 12.27 -20.14 20.44
N GLU A 556 11.14 -20.77 20.73
CA GLU A 556 10.88 -22.16 20.36
C GLU A 556 10.66 -22.32 18.85
N LEU A 557 9.94 -21.39 18.21
CA LEU A 557 9.77 -21.41 16.75
C LEU A 557 11.12 -21.24 16.05
N ARG A 558 11.96 -20.29 16.49
CA ARG A 558 13.34 -20.15 15.97
C ARG A 558 14.18 -21.41 16.17
N ALA A 559 14.06 -22.06 17.33
CA ALA A 559 14.78 -23.30 17.60
C ALA A 559 14.32 -24.42 16.67
N SER A 560 13.02 -24.52 16.38
CA SER A 560 12.48 -25.47 15.41
C SER A 560 12.94 -25.17 13.99
N CYS A 561 12.91 -23.91 13.54
CA CYS A 561 13.41 -23.56 12.22
C CYS A 561 14.90 -23.88 12.06
N ARG A 562 15.73 -23.60 13.08
CA ARG A 562 17.15 -23.95 13.06
C ARG A 562 17.40 -25.45 12.97
N ARG A 563 16.62 -26.27 13.67
CA ARG A 563 16.72 -27.74 13.57
C ARG A 563 16.35 -28.20 12.16
N ALA A 564 15.31 -27.62 11.59
CA ALA A 564 14.84 -27.94 10.24
C ALA A 564 15.81 -27.50 9.13
N GLU A 565 16.66 -26.49 9.34
CA GLU A 565 17.70 -26.09 8.37
C GLU A 565 18.97 -26.97 8.41
N ILE A 566 19.13 -27.80 9.44
CA ILE A 566 20.28 -28.71 9.60
C ILE A 566 20.02 -30.07 8.92
N HIS A 567 18.74 -30.40 8.74
CA HIS A 567 18.26 -31.59 8.04
C HIS A 567 17.83 -31.21 6.63
#